data_AF-A0A423J8Q1-F1
#
_entry.id   AF-A0A423J8Q1-F1
#
_cell.length_a   1.000
_cell.length_b   1.000
_cell.length_c   1.000
_cell.angle_alpha   90.00
_cell.angle_beta   90.00
_cell.angle_gamma   90.00
#
_symmetry.space_group_name_H-M   'P 1'
#
loop_
_entity.id
_entity.type
_entity.pdbx_description
1 polymer ?
#
loop_
_entity_poly.entity_id
_entity_poly.type
_entity_poly.pdbx_seq_one_letter_code
_entity_poly.pdbx_strand_id
1 'polypeptide(L)'
;MSTPTRETEIPGSIDHLRFHRPHAHLAPTFGTDRFALRAEAFARFFGTPTFLGAQTLIVVVWICLNLSGVTQFDVYPFILLNLAFSLQAAYAAPLILLAQTRQAARDKAHSDADARHREALAVANSERQAQAARHTAQLLELLEQNTRLTEITKTLTERIESLTSEMHQHFVGKEPPKA
;
A
#
# COMPACT_ATOMS: atom_id res chain seq x y z
N MET A 1 3.10 -4.59 50.50
CA MET A 1 2.24 -3.79 49.61
C MET A 1 3.06 -3.51 48.36
N SER A 2 3.05 -4.43 47.40
CA SER A 2 3.88 -4.36 46.20
C SER A 2 2.95 -4.37 45.00
N THR A 3 2.84 -3.20 44.35
CA THR A 3 2.05 -2.96 43.15
C THR A 3 2.55 -3.84 42.01
N PRO A 4 1.70 -4.62 41.32
CA PRO A 4 2.12 -5.32 40.12
C PRO A 4 2.23 -4.30 38.98
N THR A 5 3.44 -4.13 38.46
CA THR A 5 3.72 -3.41 37.23
C THR A 5 2.90 -4.05 36.10
N ARG A 6 1.88 -3.36 35.58
CA ARG A 6 1.19 -3.78 34.36
C ARG A 6 2.19 -3.71 33.22
N GLU A 7 2.67 -4.88 32.80
CA GLU A 7 3.37 -5.03 31.52
C GLU A 7 2.48 -4.44 30.44
N THR A 8 3.05 -3.49 29.70
CA THR A 8 2.39 -2.86 28.57
C THR A 8 2.38 -3.90 27.44
N GLU A 9 1.29 -4.65 27.35
CA GLU A 9 1.03 -5.61 26.28
C GLU A 9 1.01 -4.84 24.95
N ILE A 10 2.11 -4.90 24.20
CA ILE A 10 2.20 -4.32 22.85
C ILE A 10 1.14 -5.07 22.02
N PRO A 11 0.13 -4.38 21.45
CA PRO A 11 -0.87 -5.05 20.62
C PRO A 11 -0.12 -5.74 19.48
N GLY A 12 -0.36 -7.04 19.32
CA GLY A 12 0.44 -7.94 18.49
C GLY A 12 0.97 -7.30 17.21
N SER A 13 2.27 -7.43 16.99
CA SER A 13 3.01 -6.97 15.80
C SER A 13 2.16 -7.13 14.54
N ILE A 14 1.67 -6.02 13.98
CA ILE A 14 0.89 -6.03 12.75
C ILE A 14 1.79 -6.57 11.64
N ASP A 15 1.45 -7.74 11.12
CA ASP A 15 2.21 -8.35 10.02
C ASP A 15 1.92 -7.61 8.71
N HIS A 16 2.70 -6.56 8.44
CA HIS A 16 2.62 -5.75 7.23
C HIS A 16 2.90 -6.54 5.96
N LEU A 17 3.61 -7.68 6.06
CA LEU A 17 3.99 -8.52 4.92
C LEU A 17 3.08 -9.74 4.76
N ARG A 18 1.96 -9.84 5.50
CA ARG A 18 1.07 -11.02 5.48
C ARG A 18 0.64 -11.46 4.08
N PHE A 19 0.45 -10.50 3.15
CA PHE A 19 0.05 -10.78 1.76
C PHE A 19 1.24 -11.13 0.85
N HIS A 20 2.45 -10.70 1.19
CA HIS A 20 3.68 -11.03 0.49
C HIS A 20 4.31 -12.34 0.97
N ARG A 21 4.01 -12.79 2.19
CA ARG A 21 4.56 -14.01 2.81
C ARG A 21 4.34 -15.28 1.97
N PRO A 22 3.15 -15.53 1.40
CA PRO A 22 2.95 -16.67 0.49
C PRO A 22 3.88 -16.63 -0.74
N HIS A 23 4.26 -15.44 -1.17
CA HIS A 23 5.12 -15.19 -2.32
C HIS A 23 6.61 -14.99 -1.95
N ALA A 24 6.97 -15.11 -0.67
CA ALA A 24 8.34 -14.87 -0.20
C ALA A 24 9.37 -15.84 -0.84
N HIS A 25 8.94 -17.03 -1.24
CA HIS A 25 9.77 -17.99 -1.96
C HIS A 25 10.19 -17.52 -3.36
N LEU A 26 9.49 -16.54 -3.93
CA LEU A 26 9.83 -15.92 -5.22
C LEU A 26 10.77 -14.72 -5.05
N ALA A 27 10.98 -14.20 -3.83
CA ALA A 27 11.81 -13.02 -3.57
C ALA A 27 13.31 -13.17 -3.92
N PRO A 28 13.99 -14.30 -3.64
CA PRO A 28 15.40 -14.42 -4.01
C PRO A 28 15.56 -14.57 -5.53
N THR A 29 16.06 -13.52 -6.19
CA THR A 29 16.29 -13.51 -7.65
C THR A 29 17.31 -14.59 -8.07
N PHE A 30 18.31 -14.87 -7.22
CA PHE A 30 19.39 -15.83 -7.49
C PHE A 30 19.72 -16.79 -6.32
N GLY A 31 18.78 -17.01 -5.39
CA GLY A 31 19.00 -17.81 -4.17
C GLY A 31 19.81 -17.05 -3.11
N THR A 32 20.24 -17.74 -2.04
CA THR A 32 21.06 -17.17 -0.95
C THR A 32 22.53 -17.61 -1.01
N ASP A 33 22.92 -18.28 -2.09
CA ASP A 33 24.24 -18.90 -2.21
C ASP A 33 25.30 -17.95 -2.76
N ARG A 34 26.57 -18.40 -2.77
CA ARG A 34 27.69 -17.72 -3.43
C ARG A 34 27.44 -17.40 -4.91
N PHE A 35 26.52 -18.13 -5.54
CA PHE A 35 26.05 -17.84 -6.89
C PHE A 35 25.22 -16.55 -6.95
N ALA A 36 24.39 -16.28 -5.94
CA ALA A 36 23.57 -15.08 -5.86
C ALA A 36 24.41 -13.80 -5.81
N LEU A 37 25.47 -13.79 -4.98
CA LEU A 37 26.40 -12.67 -4.88
C LEU A 37 27.11 -12.38 -6.22
N ARG A 38 27.50 -13.43 -6.94
CA ARG A 38 28.09 -13.27 -8.28
C ARG A 38 27.06 -12.78 -9.30
N ALA A 39 25.88 -13.37 -9.29
CA ALA A 39 24.79 -12.99 -10.19
C ALA A 39 24.33 -11.53 -9.95
N GLU A 40 24.33 -11.07 -8.70
CA GLU A 40 24.05 -9.68 -8.35
C GLU A 40 25.15 -8.73 -8.86
N ALA A 41 26.42 -9.10 -8.70
CA ALA A 41 27.54 -8.34 -9.27
C ALA A 41 27.45 -8.26 -10.80
N PHE A 42 27.14 -9.38 -11.47
CA PHE A 42 26.90 -9.40 -12.91
C PHE A 42 25.71 -8.52 -13.31
N ALA A 43 24.57 -8.63 -12.62
CA ALA A 43 23.39 -7.83 -12.90
C ALA A 43 23.66 -6.32 -12.78
N ARG A 44 24.38 -5.90 -11.73
CA ARG A 44 24.79 -4.50 -11.54
C ARG A 44 25.76 -4.03 -12.64
N PHE A 45 26.67 -4.89 -13.07
CA PHE A 45 27.62 -4.58 -14.12
C PHE A 45 26.93 -4.39 -15.48
N PHE A 46 26.05 -5.31 -15.88
CA PHE A 46 25.29 -5.22 -17.13
C PHE A 46 24.28 -4.05 -17.16
N GLY A 47 23.81 -3.58 -16.00
CA GLY A 47 22.91 -2.43 -15.90
C GLY A 47 23.57 -1.05 -16.03
N THR A 48 24.90 -0.99 -16.16
CA THR A 48 25.65 0.27 -16.21
C THR A 48 26.08 0.58 -17.66
N PRO A 49 25.99 1.84 -18.15
CA PRO A 49 26.43 2.21 -19.50
C PRO A 49 27.92 1.94 -19.77
N THR A 50 28.72 1.79 -18.71
CA THR A 50 30.14 1.42 -18.77
C THR A 50 30.36 0.06 -19.43
N PHE A 51 29.44 -0.90 -19.30
CA PHE A 51 29.56 -2.20 -19.95
C PHE A 51 29.56 -2.08 -21.48
N LEU A 52 28.62 -1.30 -22.04
CA LEU A 52 28.55 -1.02 -23.47
C LEU A 52 29.85 -0.36 -23.95
N GLY A 53 30.35 0.65 -23.24
CA GLY A 53 31.61 1.32 -23.59
C GLY A 53 32.82 0.37 -23.60
N ALA A 54 32.94 -0.49 -22.58
CA ALA A 54 34.01 -1.49 -22.52
C ALA A 54 33.90 -2.53 -23.64
N GLN A 55 32.70 -3.01 -23.94
CA GLN A 55 32.46 -3.97 -25.04
C GLN A 55 32.84 -3.36 -26.40
N THR A 56 32.42 -2.11 -26.66
CA THR A 56 32.78 -1.39 -27.89
C THR A 56 34.29 -1.19 -28.00
N LEU A 57 34.97 -0.83 -26.91
CA LEU A 57 36.43 -0.66 -26.90
C LEU A 57 37.14 -1.97 -27.28
N ILE A 58 36.72 -3.10 -26.72
CA ILE A 58 37.29 -4.42 -27.04
C ILE A 58 37.16 -4.72 -28.54
N VAL A 59 35.98 -4.46 -29.11
CA VAL A 59 35.71 -4.67 -30.55
C VAL A 59 36.59 -3.78 -31.41
N VAL A 60 36.72 -2.49 -31.06
CA VAL A 60 37.56 -1.54 -31.79
C VAL A 60 39.03 -1.97 -31.72
N VAL A 61 39.53 -2.35 -30.55
CA VAL A 61 40.91 -2.84 -30.38
C VAL A 61 41.14 -4.10 -31.22
N TRP A 62 40.18 -5.03 -31.25
CA TRP A 62 40.27 -6.24 -32.08
C TRP A 62 40.40 -5.92 -33.58
N ILE A 63 39.55 -5.01 -34.08
CA ILE A 63 39.57 -4.56 -35.47
C ILE A 63 40.91 -3.88 -35.77
N CYS A 64 41.37 -2.96 -34.91
CA CYS A 64 42.65 -2.26 -35.09
C CYS A 64 43.85 -3.22 -35.11
N LEU A 65 43.89 -4.21 -34.21
CA LEU A 65 44.97 -5.20 -34.16
C LEU A 65 45.02 -6.05 -35.44
N ASN A 66 43.88 -6.53 -35.93
CA ASN A 66 43.82 -7.33 -37.17
C ASN A 66 44.13 -6.46 -38.41
N LEU A 67 43.67 -5.21 -38.44
CA LEU A 67 43.93 -4.29 -39.55
C LEU A 67 45.39 -3.82 -39.61
N SER A 68 46.06 -3.71 -38.46
CA SER A 68 47.47 -3.34 -38.37
C SER A 68 48.44 -4.41 -38.89
N GLY A 69 47.94 -5.59 -39.30
CA GLY A 69 48.75 -6.67 -39.89
C GLY A 69 49.63 -7.41 -38.89
N VAL A 70 49.57 -7.08 -37.60
CA VAL A 70 50.33 -7.74 -36.51
C VAL A 70 49.85 -9.18 -36.29
N THR A 71 48.59 -9.47 -36.61
CA THR A 71 47.97 -10.78 -36.51
C THR A 71 46.98 -10.94 -37.66
N GLN A 72 47.11 -11.99 -38.49
CA GLN A 72 46.21 -12.26 -39.62
C GLN A 72 45.10 -13.26 -39.28
N PHE A 73 44.69 -13.33 -38.01
CA PHE A 73 43.72 -14.31 -37.54
C PHE A 73 42.29 -14.03 -38.05
N ASP A 74 41.93 -12.76 -38.32
CA ASP A 74 40.60 -12.37 -38.81
C ASP A 74 40.70 -11.25 -39.87
N VAL A 75 41.20 -11.60 -41.07
CA VAL A 75 41.32 -10.68 -42.21
C VAL A 75 39.92 -10.30 -42.73
N TYR A 76 39.76 -9.09 -43.28
CA TYR A 76 38.52 -8.62 -43.90
C TYR A 76 37.89 -9.72 -44.79
N PRO A 77 36.65 -10.19 -44.50
CA PRO A 77 35.53 -9.50 -43.87
C PRO A 77 35.22 -9.83 -42.39
N PHE A 78 36.22 -10.16 -41.55
CA PHE A 78 36.05 -10.44 -40.10
C PHE A 78 35.05 -11.57 -39.78
N ILE A 79 35.26 -12.75 -40.37
CA ILE A 79 34.34 -13.88 -40.27
C ILE A 79 34.22 -14.40 -38.82
N LEU A 80 35.31 -14.37 -38.05
CA LEU A 80 35.31 -14.88 -36.68
C LEU A 80 34.56 -13.93 -35.74
N LEU A 81 34.78 -12.63 -35.88
CA LEU A 81 34.03 -11.61 -35.14
C LEU A 81 32.54 -11.68 -35.45
N ASN A 82 32.17 -11.83 -36.72
CA ASN A 82 30.77 -11.97 -37.12
C ASN A 82 30.14 -13.27 -36.56
N LEU A 83 30.89 -14.37 -36.58
CA LEU A 83 30.43 -15.65 -36.02
C LEU A 83 30.24 -15.56 -34.49
N ALA A 84 31.17 -14.92 -33.80
CA ALA A 84 31.08 -14.70 -32.36
C ALA A 84 29.86 -13.85 -31.98
N PHE A 85 29.61 -12.74 -32.68
CA PHE A 85 28.42 -11.91 -32.47
C PHE A 85 27.12 -12.65 -32.78
N SER A 86 27.11 -13.44 -33.86
CA SER A 86 25.95 -14.25 -34.24
C SER A 86 25.61 -15.28 -33.16
N LEU A 87 26.62 -15.96 -32.62
CA LEU A 87 26.45 -16.89 -31.51
C LEU A 87 26.03 -16.18 -30.21
N GLN A 88 26.64 -15.02 -29.92
CA GLN A 88 26.28 -14.20 -28.75
C GLN A 88 24.81 -13.81 -28.79
N ALA A 89 24.30 -13.33 -29.92
CA ALA A 89 22.90 -12.97 -30.10
C ALA A 89 21.98 -14.20 -29.97
N ALA A 90 22.35 -15.32 -30.61
CA ALA A 90 21.57 -16.56 -30.57
C ALA A 90 21.41 -17.12 -29.16
N TYR A 91 22.43 -17.02 -28.30
CA TYR A 91 22.36 -17.48 -26.91
C TYR A 91 21.78 -16.43 -25.96
N ALA A 92 21.96 -15.13 -26.25
CA ALA A 92 21.38 -14.06 -25.46
C ALA A 92 19.85 -14.09 -25.48
N ALA A 93 19.23 -14.27 -26.64
CA ALA A 93 17.76 -14.27 -26.78
C ALA A 93 17.03 -15.25 -25.81
N PRO A 94 17.36 -16.56 -25.77
CA PRO A 94 16.71 -17.50 -24.85
C PRO A 94 17.07 -17.23 -23.38
N LEU A 95 18.28 -16.77 -23.07
CA LEU A 95 18.64 -16.38 -21.71
C LEU A 95 17.84 -15.17 -21.23
N ILE A 96 17.69 -14.16 -22.09
CA ILE A 96 16.86 -12.98 -21.82
C ILE A 96 15.41 -13.40 -21.60
N LEU A 97 14.88 -14.31 -22.43
CA LEU A 97 13.53 -14.82 -22.27
C LEU A 97 13.36 -15.57 -20.93
N LEU A 98 14.34 -16.38 -20.53
CA LEU A 98 14.32 -17.07 -19.25
C LEU A 98 14.39 -16.08 -18.07
N ALA A 99 15.20 -15.04 -18.18
CA ALA A 99 15.24 -13.97 -17.18
C ALA A 99 13.91 -13.22 -17.11
N GLN A 100 13.31 -12.90 -18.26
CA GLN A 100 12.01 -12.21 -18.36
C GLN A 100 10.85 -13.05 -17.81
N THR A 101 10.79 -14.35 -18.12
CA THR A 101 9.76 -15.24 -17.56
C THR A 101 9.86 -15.35 -16.04
N ARG A 102 11.07 -15.43 -15.48
CA ARG A 102 11.28 -15.40 -14.01
C ARG A 102 10.92 -14.04 -13.42
N GLN A 103 11.18 -12.94 -14.13
CA GLN A 103 10.80 -11.59 -13.69
C GLN A 103 9.26 -11.45 -13.69
N ALA A 104 8.60 -11.85 -14.78
CA ALA A 104 7.14 -11.77 -14.91
C ALA A 104 6.40 -12.60 -13.86
N ALA A 105 6.92 -13.78 -13.50
CA ALA A 105 6.34 -14.60 -12.41
C ALA A 105 6.40 -13.88 -11.06
N ARG A 106 7.50 -13.18 -10.76
CA ARG A 106 7.65 -12.36 -9.55
C ARG A 106 6.72 -11.15 -9.57
N ASP A 107 6.71 -10.42 -10.68
CA ASP A 107 5.87 -9.22 -10.83
C ASP A 107 4.38 -9.57 -10.68
N LYS A 108 3.95 -10.71 -11.23
CA LYS A 108 2.59 -11.23 -11.03
C LYS A 108 2.29 -11.53 -9.57
N ALA A 109 3.20 -12.22 -8.88
CA ALA A 109 3.05 -12.54 -7.46
C ALA A 109 2.96 -11.30 -6.56
N HIS A 110 3.76 -10.27 -6.85
CA HIS A 110 3.68 -8.97 -6.17
C HIS A 110 2.34 -8.28 -6.45
N SER A 111 1.90 -8.24 -7.71
CA SER A 111 0.61 -7.67 -8.10
C SER A 111 -0.57 -8.37 -7.41
N ASP A 112 -0.54 -9.70 -7.31
CA ASP A 112 -1.59 -10.48 -6.64
C ASP A 112 -1.64 -10.20 -5.14
N ALA A 113 -0.48 -10.07 -4.48
CA ALA A 113 -0.40 -9.68 -3.08
C ALA A 113 -0.98 -8.27 -2.84
N ASP A 114 -0.65 -7.32 -3.71
CA ASP A 114 -1.13 -5.94 -3.64
C ASP A 114 -2.64 -5.84 -3.91
N ALA A 115 -3.16 -6.65 -4.83
CA ALA A 115 -4.59 -6.75 -5.09
C ALA A 115 -5.36 -7.21 -3.84
N ARG A 116 -4.90 -8.30 -3.20
CA ARG A 116 -5.50 -8.80 -1.95
C ARG A 116 -5.42 -7.78 -0.81
N HIS A 117 -4.30 -7.06 -0.71
CA HIS A 117 -4.16 -6.00 0.29
C HIS A 117 -5.19 -4.89 0.07
N ARG A 118 -5.37 -4.44 -1.19
CA ARG A 118 -6.36 -3.42 -1.55
C ARG A 118 -7.79 -3.88 -1.28
N GLU A 119 -8.13 -5.12 -1.59
CA GLU A 119 -9.44 -5.70 -1.27
C GLU A 119 -9.70 -5.72 0.24
N ALA A 120 -8.73 -6.16 1.05
CA ALA A 120 -8.86 -6.17 2.50
C ALA A 120 -9.06 -4.75 3.08
N LEU A 121 -8.35 -3.75 2.54
CA LEU A 121 -8.54 -2.36 2.92
C LEU A 121 -9.93 -1.83 2.51
N ALA A 122 -10.42 -2.21 1.33
CA ALA A 122 -11.74 -1.80 0.85
C ALA A 122 -12.86 -2.35 1.75
N VAL A 123 -12.77 -3.61 2.17
CA VAL A 123 -13.71 -4.23 3.12
C VAL A 123 -13.68 -3.49 4.47
N ALA A 124 -12.49 -3.29 5.04
CA ALA A 124 -12.36 -2.59 6.32
C ALA A 124 -12.89 -1.15 6.27
N ASN A 125 -12.70 -0.44 5.15
CA ASN A 125 -13.25 0.89 4.95
C ASN A 125 -14.78 0.88 4.81
N SER A 126 -15.34 -0.10 4.10
CA SER A 126 -16.79 -0.29 4.00
C SER A 126 -17.42 -0.55 5.38
N GLU A 127 -16.80 -1.40 6.19
CA GLU A 127 -17.24 -1.66 7.57
C GLU A 127 -17.21 -0.40 8.43
N ARG A 128 -16.14 0.40 8.34
CA ARG A 128 -16.04 1.69 9.04
C ARG A 128 -17.12 2.68 8.59
N GLN A 129 -17.42 2.74 7.30
CA GLN A 129 -18.51 3.57 6.78
C GLN A 129 -19.87 3.11 7.30
N ALA A 130 -20.12 1.80 7.35
CA ALA A 130 -21.35 1.24 7.90
C ALA A 130 -21.48 1.53 9.41
N GLN A 131 -20.39 1.43 10.16
CA GLN A 131 -20.36 1.82 11.58
C GLN A 131 -20.63 3.31 11.75
N ALA A 132 -19.96 4.17 10.99
CA ALA A 132 -20.19 5.61 11.01
C ALA A 132 -21.66 5.96 10.71
N ALA A 133 -22.27 5.31 9.70
CA ALA A 133 -23.68 5.51 9.38
C ALA A 133 -24.61 5.11 10.55
N ARG A 134 -24.33 4.01 11.25
CA ARG A 134 -25.08 3.60 12.46
C ARG A 134 -24.93 4.62 13.58
N HIS A 135 -23.72 5.12 13.82
CA HIS A 135 -23.47 6.15 14.82
C HIS A 135 -24.23 7.44 14.49
N THR A 136 -24.23 7.86 13.23
CA THR A 136 -25.00 9.03 12.77
C THR A 136 -26.50 8.84 13.00
N ALA A 137 -27.04 7.65 12.72
CA ALA A 137 -28.46 7.35 12.97
C ALA A 137 -28.82 7.46 14.47
N GLN A 138 -27.97 6.93 15.35
CA GLN A 138 -28.16 7.04 16.80
C GLN A 138 -28.11 8.51 17.27
N LEU A 139 -27.21 9.32 16.73
CA LEU A 139 -27.13 10.74 17.06
C LEU A 139 -28.41 11.49 16.64
N LEU A 140 -28.97 11.17 15.47
CA LEU A 140 -30.24 11.76 15.03
C LEU A 140 -31.39 11.39 15.96
N GLU A 141 -31.47 10.13 16.41
CA GLU A 141 -32.49 9.69 17.36
C GLU A 141 -32.38 10.42 18.72
N LEU A 142 -31.16 10.60 19.23
CA LEU A 142 -30.93 11.37 20.45
C LEU A 142 -31.30 12.85 20.29
N LEU A 143 -31.06 13.45 19.12
CA LEU A 143 -31.49 14.82 18.83
C LEU A 143 -33.01 14.95 18.78
N GLU A 144 -33.70 13.96 18.20
CA GLU A 144 -35.17 13.91 18.19
C GLU A 144 -35.72 13.80 19.62
N GLN A 145 -35.15 12.93 20.45
CA GLN A 145 -35.54 12.80 21.86
C GLN A 145 -35.34 14.11 22.64
N ASN A 146 -34.20 14.79 22.46
CA ASN A 146 -33.96 16.10 23.09
C ASN A 146 -34.97 17.15 22.64
N THR A 147 -35.31 17.16 21.35
CA THR A 147 -36.32 18.07 20.80
C THR A 147 -37.69 17.81 21.44
N ARG A 148 -38.09 16.53 21.56
CA ARG A 148 -39.34 16.15 22.21
C ARG A 148 -39.39 16.50 23.69
N LEU A 149 -38.29 16.28 24.43
CA LEU A 149 -38.19 16.70 25.84
C LEU A 149 -38.35 18.21 25.99
N THR A 150 -37.74 18.98 25.08
CA THR A 150 -37.87 20.44 25.04
C THR A 150 -39.31 20.88 24.79
N GLU A 151 -40.01 20.22 23.86
CA GLU A 151 -41.41 20.48 23.54
C GLU A 151 -42.35 20.17 24.72
N ILE A 152 -42.14 19.02 25.39
CA ILE A 152 -42.88 18.65 26.61
C ILE A 152 -42.64 19.68 27.73
N THR A 153 -41.40 20.12 27.90
CA THR A 153 -41.04 21.12 28.91
C THR A 153 -41.74 22.45 28.63
N LYS A 154 -41.80 22.87 27.36
CA LYS A 154 -42.55 24.06 26.93
C LYS A 154 -44.04 23.92 27.27
N THR A 155 -44.68 22.81 26.90
CA THR A 155 -46.12 22.61 27.16
C THR A 155 -46.45 22.55 28.65
N LEU A 156 -45.59 21.93 29.46
CA LEU A 156 -45.74 21.94 30.92
C LEU A 156 -45.66 23.35 31.49
N THR A 157 -44.72 24.16 30.99
CA THR A 157 -44.56 25.56 31.43
C THR A 157 -45.80 26.39 31.09
N GLU A 158 -46.31 26.28 29.86
CA GLU A 158 -47.54 26.96 29.43
C GLU A 158 -48.76 26.57 30.29
N ARG A 159 -48.88 25.29 30.67
CA ARG A 159 -49.95 24.83 31.57
C ARG A 159 -49.81 25.37 32.99
N ILE A 160 -48.58 25.42 33.53
CA ILE A 160 -48.33 26.00 34.86
C ILE A 160 -48.65 27.49 34.85
N GLU A 161 -48.27 28.22 33.80
CA GLU A 161 -48.59 29.64 33.65
C GLU A 161 -50.11 29.86 33.61
N SER A 162 -50.83 29.08 32.79
CA SER A 162 -52.30 29.11 32.74
C SER A 162 -52.92 28.84 34.10
N LEU A 163 -52.50 27.77 34.79
CA LEU A 163 -53.06 27.38 36.08
C LEU A 163 -52.75 28.41 37.17
N THR A 164 -51.55 29.00 37.13
CA THR A 164 -51.14 30.06 38.07
C THR A 164 -51.93 31.33 37.82
N SER A 165 -52.15 31.70 36.55
CA SER A 165 -52.98 32.85 36.16
C SER A 165 -54.44 32.68 36.60
N GLU A 166 -54.99 31.48 36.41
CA GLU A 166 -56.35 31.12 36.84
C GLU A 166 -56.49 31.16 38.37
N MET A 167 -55.50 30.61 39.10
CA MET A 167 -55.43 30.75 40.56
C MET A 167 -55.31 32.22 40.99
N HIS A 168 -54.47 33.02 40.34
CA HIS A 168 -54.29 34.43 40.67
C HIS A 168 -55.58 35.23 40.46
N GLN A 169 -56.29 35.01 39.35
CA GLN A 169 -57.61 35.61 39.12
C GLN A 169 -58.62 35.19 40.20
N HIS A 170 -58.66 33.91 40.57
CA HIS A 170 -59.58 33.41 41.58
C HIS A 170 -59.29 33.98 42.98
N PHE A 171 -58.02 34.26 43.32
CA PHE A 171 -57.64 34.87 44.58
C PHE A 171 -57.87 36.39 44.61
N VAL A 172 -57.55 37.12 43.52
CA VAL A 172 -57.75 38.57 43.42
C VAL A 172 -59.24 38.93 43.28
N GLY A 173 -60.04 38.09 42.64
CA GLY A 173 -61.50 38.25 42.57
C GLY A 173 -62.24 38.09 43.92
N LYS A 174 -61.53 37.70 44.99
CA LYS A 174 -62.10 37.44 46.32
C LYS A 174 -61.74 38.50 47.38
N GLU A 175 -61.10 39.61 47.00
CA GLU A 175 -60.98 40.77 47.90
C GLU A 175 -62.31 41.57 47.96
N PRO A 176 -62.89 41.81 49.14
CA PRO A 176 -64.16 42.53 49.29
C PRO A 176 -64.01 44.05 49.04
N PRO A 177 -65.10 44.76 48.69
CA PRO A 177 -65.06 46.14 48.17
C PRO A 177 -64.55 47.13 49.22
N LYS A 178 -63.68 48.06 48.77
CA LYS A 178 -63.18 49.16 49.59
C LYS A 178 -64.20 50.30 49.60
N ALA A 179 -64.84 50.45 50.77
CA ALA A 179 -65.52 51.62 51.37
C ALA A 179 -66.44 52.49 50.49
#